data_AF-A0A9W4IDI1-F1
#
_entry.id   AF-A0A9W4IDI1-F1
#
_cell.length_a   1.000
_cell.length_b   1.000
_cell.length_c   1.000
_cell.angle_alpha   90.00
_cell.angle_beta   90.00
_cell.angle_gamma   90.00
#
_symmetry.space_group_name_H-M   'P 1'
#
loop_
_entity.id
_entity.type
_entity.pdbx_description
1 polymer ?
#
loop_
_entity_poly.entity_id
_entity_poly.type
_entity_poly.pdbx_seq_one_letter_code
_entity_poly.pdbx_strand_id
1 'polypeptide(L)'
;MHRVSPLTYLVSGVLSTGLTGTEVHCSPSELLTVMPPMGQNCSSYLDPYISAFHGKLINPESLADCKICPLSSTDQFLAALDIHYSDHKRNIGILFAYVGFNVVGAVVLYWLFRVPRRSRKAQA
;
A
#
# COMPACT_ATOMS: atom_id res chain seq x y z
N MET A 1 9.31 -1.13 -1.74
CA MET A 1 8.56 -1.06 -3.04
C MET A 1 9.34 -1.61 -4.24
N HIS A 2 8.68 -2.28 -5.19
CA HIS A 2 9.26 -2.71 -6.48
C HIS A 2 9.13 -1.60 -7.56
N ARG A 3 10.22 -0.87 -7.83
CA ARG A 3 10.19 0.36 -8.65
C ARG A 3 10.04 0.18 -10.16
N VAL A 4 10.21 -1.03 -10.67
CA VAL A 4 10.12 -1.34 -12.12
C VAL A 4 8.70 -1.77 -12.52
N SER A 5 7.89 -2.20 -11.56
CA SER A 5 6.53 -2.68 -11.83
C SER A 5 5.54 -1.50 -11.89
N PRO A 6 4.87 -1.24 -13.03
CA PRO A 6 3.84 -0.21 -13.11
C PRO A 6 2.65 -0.51 -12.19
N LEU A 7 2.37 -1.80 -11.91
CA LEU A 7 1.35 -2.23 -10.95
C LEU A 7 1.62 -1.71 -9.53
N THR A 8 2.90 -1.60 -9.13
CA THR A 8 3.25 -1.07 -7.81
C THR A 8 2.84 0.40 -7.66
N TYR A 9 3.02 1.21 -8.72
CA TYR A 9 2.60 2.62 -8.69
C TYR A 9 1.08 2.78 -8.76
N LEU A 10 0.39 1.92 -9.52
CA LEU A 10 -1.07 1.92 -9.60
C LEU A 10 -1.69 1.54 -8.24
N VAL A 11 -1.28 0.41 -7.66
CA VAL A 11 -1.81 -0.06 -6.36
C VAL A 11 -1.47 0.94 -5.26
N SER A 12 -0.24 1.44 -5.22
CA SER A 12 0.15 2.47 -4.24
C SER A 12 -0.66 3.76 -4.41
N GLY A 13 -0.88 4.23 -5.63
CA GLY A 13 -1.68 5.42 -5.92
C GLY A 13 -3.14 5.25 -5.48
N VAL A 14 -3.80 4.17 -5.90
CA VAL A 14 -5.21 3.90 -5.57
C VAL A 14 -5.39 3.73 -4.06
N LEU A 15 -4.61 2.85 -3.42
CA LEU A 15 -4.76 2.56 -1.99
C LEU A 15 -4.45 3.76 -1.11
N SER A 16 -3.38 4.52 -1.41
CA SER A 16 -3.06 5.72 -0.64
C SER A 16 -4.15 6.78 -0.74
N THR A 17 -4.81 6.94 -1.89
CA THR A 17 -5.90 7.92 -2.03
C THR A 17 -7.23 7.44 -1.45
N GLY A 18 -7.53 6.14 -1.53
CA GLY A 18 -8.83 5.59 -1.18
C GLY A 18 -8.99 5.19 0.28
N LEU A 19 -7.88 4.90 0.97
CA LEU A 19 -7.92 4.29 2.32
C LEU A 19 -7.30 5.15 3.42
N THR A 20 -6.65 6.26 3.08
CA THR A 20 -5.93 7.09 4.06
C THR A 20 -6.87 7.74 5.09
N GLY A 21 -6.37 7.93 6.32
CA GLY A 21 -7.06 8.72 7.35
C GLY A 21 -8.30 8.07 7.97
N THR A 22 -8.52 6.77 7.78
CA THR A 22 -9.64 6.04 8.36
C THR A 22 -9.21 5.24 9.60
N GLU A 23 -10.06 5.25 10.63
CA GLU A 23 -9.88 4.44 11.85
C GLU A 23 -10.30 2.98 11.58
N VAL A 24 -9.48 2.04 12.03
CA VAL A 24 -9.72 0.60 11.85
C VAL A 24 -10.50 0.07 13.05
N HIS A 25 -11.62 -0.59 12.78
CA HIS A 25 -12.41 -1.30 13.79
C HIS A 25 -12.30 -2.81 13.55
N CYS A 26 -11.56 -3.51 14.40
CA CYS A 26 -11.44 -4.96 14.32
C CYS A 26 -12.77 -5.66 14.60
N SER A 27 -13.06 -6.69 13.80
CA SER A 27 -14.12 -7.65 14.08
C SER A 27 -13.71 -8.63 15.20
N PRO A 28 -14.66 -9.36 15.83
CA PRO A 28 -14.33 -10.31 16.90
C PRO A 28 -13.31 -11.40 16.50
N SER A 29 -13.24 -11.75 15.21
CA SER A 29 -12.29 -12.71 14.64
C SER A 29 -10.88 -12.16 14.43
N GLU A 30 -10.71 -10.84 14.40
CA GLU A 30 -9.42 -10.17 14.20
C GLU A 30 -8.78 -9.70 15.51
N LEU A 31 -9.48 -9.90 16.63
CA LEU A 31 -8.97 -9.59 17.96
C LEU A 31 -7.95 -10.65 18.39
N LEU A 32 -6.74 -10.21 18.71
CA LEU A 32 -5.77 -11.06 19.39
C LEU A 32 -6.13 -11.14 20.87
N THR A 33 -6.17 -12.36 21.40
CA THR A 33 -6.37 -12.60 22.83
C THR A 33 -5.03 -12.98 23.47
N VAL A 34 -4.62 -12.24 24.50
CA VAL A 34 -3.35 -12.44 25.21
C VAL A 34 -3.62 -12.50 26.71
N MET A 35 -3.01 -13.45 27.43
CA MET A 35 -3.09 -13.48 28.89
C MET A 35 -2.00 -12.60 29.52
N PRO A 36 -2.37 -11.65 30.40
CA PRO A 36 -1.40 -10.86 31.13
C PRO A 36 -0.77 -11.70 32.27
N PRO A 37 0.44 -11.33 32.74
CA PRO A 37 1.03 -11.93 33.93
C PRO A 37 0.14 -11.74 35.17
N MET A 38 0.24 -12.66 36.13
CA MET A 38 -0.50 -12.60 37.39
C MET A 38 -0.30 -11.25 38.10
N GLY A 39 -1.41 -10.57 38.41
CA GLY A 39 -1.40 -9.29 39.14
C GLY A 39 -1.26 -8.04 38.26
N GLN A 40 -1.22 -8.16 36.94
CA GLN A 40 -1.26 -7.02 36.01
C GLN A 40 -2.59 -6.96 35.26
N ASN A 41 -3.07 -5.74 35.00
CA ASN A 41 -4.19 -5.51 34.08
C ASN A 41 -3.71 -5.40 32.63
N CYS A 42 -4.64 -5.57 31.69
CA CYS A 42 -4.33 -5.54 30.26
C CYS A 42 -3.67 -4.23 29.81
N SER A 43 -4.10 -3.08 30.35
CA SER A 43 -3.49 -1.79 30.02
C SER A 43 -2.03 -1.73 30.47
N SER A 44 -1.71 -2.07 31.72
CA SER A 44 -0.33 -2.02 32.21
C SER A 44 0.60 -2.97 31.46
N TYR A 45 0.11 -4.12 31.02
CA TYR A 45 0.91 -5.09 30.29
C TYR A 45 1.11 -4.70 28.81
N LEU A 46 0.06 -4.19 28.15
CA LEU A 46 0.07 -3.90 26.72
C LEU A 46 0.35 -2.43 26.35
N ASP A 47 0.41 -1.51 27.31
CA ASP A 47 0.81 -0.11 27.09
C ASP A 47 2.11 0.06 26.27
N PRO A 48 3.21 -0.66 26.58
CA PRO A 48 4.43 -0.56 25.76
C PRO A 48 4.21 -1.07 24.32
N TYR A 49 3.33 -2.05 24.13
CA TYR A 49 2.98 -2.55 22.80
C TYR A 49 2.11 -1.55 22.03
N ILE A 50 1.10 -0.98 22.68
CA ILE A 50 0.18 0.00 22.10
C ILE A 50 0.92 1.28 21.72
N SER A 51 1.85 1.74 22.54
CA SER A 51 2.68 2.92 22.22
C SER A 51 3.65 2.67 21.06
N ALA A 52 4.21 1.47 20.94
CA ALA A 52 5.14 1.13 19.86
C ALA A 52 4.41 0.88 18.52
N PHE A 53 3.35 0.08 18.53
CA PHE A 53 2.67 -0.40 17.33
C PHE A 53 1.34 0.30 17.05
N HIS A 54 0.94 1.24 17.91
CA HIS A 54 -0.32 1.98 17.81
C HIS A 54 -1.56 1.06 17.71
N GLY A 55 -1.55 -0.07 18.41
CA GLY A 55 -2.73 -0.96 18.48
C GLY A 55 -3.85 -0.38 19.36
N LYS A 56 -5.08 -0.89 19.22
CA LYS A 56 -6.23 -0.47 20.04
C LYS A 56 -6.63 -1.57 21.01
N LEU A 57 -6.65 -1.26 22.30
CA LEU A 57 -7.08 -2.17 23.35
C LEU A 57 -8.59 -2.08 23.56
N ILE A 58 -9.26 -3.24 23.66
CA ILE A 58 -10.72 -3.30 23.81
C ILE A 58 -11.16 -3.39 25.27
N ASN A 59 -10.40 -4.11 26.11
CA ASN A 59 -10.71 -4.36 27.52
C ASN A 59 -9.55 -4.00 28.46
N PRO A 60 -9.26 -2.70 28.67
CA PRO A 60 -8.09 -2.25 29.44
C PRO A 60 -8.06 -2.72 30.89
N GLU A 61 -9.22 -2.88 31.53
CA GLU A 61 -9.33 -3.21 32.95
C GLU A 61 -9.29 -4.71 33.27
N SER A 62 -9.30 -5.57 32.24
CA SER A 62 -9.36 -7.02 32.46
C SER A 62 -8.04 -7.55 33.05
N LEU A 63 -8.15 -8.53 33.94
CA LEU A 63 -7.01 -9.27 34.52
C LEU A 63 -6.76 -10.62 33.80
N ALA A 64 -7.61 -10.95 32.83
CA ALA A 64 -7.54 -12.14 31.99
C ALA A 64 -8.04 -11.82 30.57
N ASP A 65 -7.63 -12.59 29.57
CA ASP A 65 -8.11 -12.49 28.18
C ASP A 65 -8.08 -11.07 27.59
N CYS A 66 -6.90 -10.45 27.53
CA CYS A 66 -6.72 -9.14 26.92
C CYS A 66 -6.96 -9.21 25.41
N LYS A 67 -7.94 -8.44 24.92
CA LYS A 67 -8.31 -8.35 23.51
C LYS A 67 -7.73 -7.09 22.91
N ILE A 68 -6.83 -7.27 21.94
CA ILE A 68 -6.15 -6.18 21.25
C ILE A 68 -6.41 -6.25 19.74
N CYS A 69 -6.69 -5.10 19.16
CA CYS A 69 -6.72 -4.86 17.73
C CYS A 69 -5.33 -4.37 17.31
N PRO A 70 -4.58 -5.11 16.48
CA PRO A 70 -3.18 -4.78 16.17
C PRO A 70 -3.02 -3.54 15.29
N LEU A 71 -4.09 -3.09 14.62
CA LEU A 71 -4.12 -1.93 13.73
C LEU A 71 -5.15 -0.93 14.26
N SER A 72 -4.77 0.33 14.45
CA SER A 72 -5.74 1.40 14.79
C SER A 72 -6.09 2.29 13.62
N SER A 73 -5.20 2.43 12.64
CA SER A 73 -5.43 3.27 11.46
C SER A 73 -5.03 2.57 10.18
N THR A 74 -5.71 2.92 9.10
CA THR A 74 -5.41 2.36 7.78
C THR A 74 -4.06 2.86 7.27
N ASP A 75 -3.58 4.01 7.75
CA ASP A 75 -2.24 4.51 7.41
C ASP A 75 -1.13 3.62 7.98
N GLN A 76 -1.32 2.97 9.14
CA GLN A 76 -0.37 1.96 9.66
C GLN A 76 -0.31 0.74 8.74
N PHE A 77 -1.46 0.30 8.24
CA PHE A 77 -1.53 -0.79 7.28
C PHE A 77 -0.82 -0.43 5.97
N LEU A 78 -1.06 0.79 5.45
CA LEU A 78 -0.40 1.28 4.24
C LEU A 78 1.11 1.43 4.43
N ALA A 79 1.56 1.92 5.59
CA ALA A 79 2.97 2.06 5.93
C ALA A 79 3.70 0.71 5.98
N ALA A 80 3.04 -0.35 6.46
CA ALA A 80 3.59 -1.70 6.44
C ALA A 80 3.85 -2.21 5.00
N LEU A 81 3.13 -1.69 4.01
CA LEU A 81 3.32 -1.97 2.59
C LEU A 81 4.26 -0.97 1.88
N ASP A 82 4.95 -0.11 2.64
CA ASP A 82 5.81 0.97 2.14
C ASP A 82 5.01 2.03 1.31
N ILE A 83 3.68 2.08 1.49
CA ILE A 83 2.77 3.00 0.80
C ILE A 83 2.51 4.21 1.68
N HIS A 84 2.98 5.38 1.21
CA HIS A 84 2.81 6.64 1.91
C HIS A 84 1.89 7.56 1.11
N TYR A 85 0.98 8.24 1.80
CA TYR A 85 0.11 9.22 1.15
C TYR A 85 0.92 10.31 0.43
N SER A 86 2.05 10.76 0.97
CA SER A 86 2.91 11.78 0.34
C SER A 86 3.35 11.43 -1.08
N ASP A 87 3.46 10.14 -1.41
CA ASP A 87 3.97 9.66 -2.69
C ASP A 87 2.89 9.54 -3.78
N HIS A 88 1.61 9.74 -3.47
CA HIS A 88 0.50 9.50 -4.41
C HIS A 88 0.67 10.28 -5.74
N LYS A 89 1.05 11.57 -5.66
CA LYS A 89 1.21 12.44 -6.85
C LYS A 89 2.33 11.94 -7.76
N ARG A 90 3.47 11.54 -7.17
CA ARG A 90 4.62 10.99 -7.90
C ARG A 90 4.24 9.69 -8.58
N ASN A 91 3.57 8.80 -7.87
CA ASN A 91 3.20 7.48 -8.36
C ASN A 91 2.18 7.57 -9.52
N ILE A 92 1.20 8.48 -9.43
CA ILE A 92 0.28 8.78 -10.52
C ILE A 92 1.03 9.35 -11.73
N GLY A 93 1.96 10.28 -11.52
CA GLY A 93 2.78 10.83 -12.61
C GLY A 93 3.61 9.78 -13.35
N ILE A 94 4.25 8.87 -12.62
CA ILE A 94 5.02 7.75 -13.21
C ILE A 94 4.13 6.82 -14.02
N LEU A 95 2.91 6.55 -13.55
CA LEU A 95 1.94 5.74 -14.29
C LEU A 95 1.59 6.37 -15.65
N PHE A 96 1.30 7.69 -15.66
CA PHE A 96 1.05 8.42 -16.91
C PHE A 96 2.26 8.44 -17.84
N ALA A 97 3.47 8.58 -17.31
CA ALA A 97 4.70 8.50 -18.11
C ALA A 97 4.85 7.12 -18.78
N TYR A 98 4.52 6.03 -18.06
CA TYR A 98 4.50 4.67 -18.61
C TYR A 98 3.50 4.54 -19.75
N VAL A 99 2.28 5.06 -19.59
CA VAL A 99 1.26 5.06 -20.65
C VAL A 99 1.76 5.84 -21.88
N GLY A 100 2.31 7.04 -21.68
CA GLY A 100 2.87 7.86 -22.75
C GLY A 100 3.99 7.15 -23.51
N PHE A 101 4.94 6.53 -22.79
CA PHE A 101 6.03 5.75 -23.40
C PHE A 101 5.49 4.60 -24.26
N ASN A 102 4.49 3.86 -23.79
CA ASN A 102 3.89 2.76 -24.55
C ASN A 102 3.16 3.25 -25.80
N VAL A 103 2.42 4.37 -25.72
CA VAL A 103 1.74 4.98 -26.87
C VAL A 103 2.76 5.44 -27.92
N VAL A 104 3.80 6.16 -27.50
CA VAL A 104 4.87 6.61 -28.41
C VAL A 104 5.58 5.42 -29.04
N GLY A 105 5.93 4.40 -28.24
CA GLY A 105 6.52 3.15 -28.73
C GLY A 105 5.65 2.47 -29.78
N ALA A 106 4.35 2.34 -29.54
CA ALA A 106 3.40 1.74 -30.49
C ALA A 106 3.35 2.53 -31.81
N VAL A 107 3.29 3.86 -31.76
CA VAL A 107 3.27 4.71 -32.96
C VAL A 107 4.58 4.62 -33.74
N VAL A 108 5.73 4.67 -33.05
CA VAL A 108 7.05 4.58 -33.67
C VAL A 108 7.27 3.22 -34.32
N LEU A 109 6.91 2.12 -33.63
CA LEU A 109 7.02 0.77 -34.17
C LEU A 109 6.07 0.58 -35.36
N TYR A 110 4.82 1.08 -35.27
CA TYR A 110 3.89 1.06 -36.40
C TYR A 110 4.47 1.80 -37.61
N TRP A 111 5.04 2.98 -37.40
CA TRP A 111 5.67 3.74 -38.46
C TRP A 111 6.86 2.97 -39.04
N LEU A 112 7.79 2.47 -38.22
CA LEU A 112 8.99 1.74 -38.65
C LEU A 112 8.68 0.44 -39.40
N PHE A 113 7.66 -0.32 -39.01
CA PHE A 113 7.36 -1.60 -39.65
C PHE A 113 6.42 -1.47 -40.85
N ARG A 114 5.59 -0.44 -40.91
CA ARG A 114 4.54 -0.33 -41.92
C ARG A 114 4.74 0.80 -42.93
N VAL A 115 5.43 1.88 -42.57
CA VAL A 115 5.57 3.09 -43.40
C VAL A 115 6.81 3.12 -44.28
N PRO A 116 8.01 2.62 -43.90
CA PRO A 116 9.15 2.63 -44.82
C PRO A 116 8.87 1.65 -45.96
N ARG A 117 8.28 2.18 -47.03
CA ARG A 117 8.44 1.63 -48.36
C ARG A 117 9.94 1.62 -48.61
N ARG A 118 10.55 0.44 -48.64
CA ARG A 118 11.79 0.21 -49.38
C ARG A 118 11.58 0.88 -50.73
N SER A 119 12.15 2.07 -50.90
CA SER A 119 12.42 2.59 -52.22
C SER A 119 13.45 1.64 -52.80
N ARG A 120 12.99 0.57 -53.46
CA ARG A 120 13.77 -0.06 -54.52
C ARG A 120 13.91 1.01 -55.61
N LYS A 121 14.79 1.99 -55.38
CA LYS A 121 15.31 2.80 -56.47
C LYS A 121 16.14 1.84 -57.32
N ALA A 122 15.62 1.65 -58.53
CA ALA A 122 16.26 1.14 -59.73
C ALA A 122 17.76 0.84 -59.59
N GLN A 123 18.13 -0.42 -59.79
CA GLN A 123 19.37 -0.71 -60.50
C GLN A 123 18.94 -1.21 -61.88
N ALA A 124 19.28 -0.37 -62.85
CA ALA A 124 19.24 -0.63 -64.28
C ALA A 124 20.22 -1.73 -64.67
#